data_AF-A0A1B0ZGN5-F1
#
_entry.id   AF-A0A1B0ZGN5-F1
#
_cell.length_a   1.000
_cell.length_b   1.000
_cell.length_c   1.000
_cell.angle_alpha   90.00
_cell.angle_beta   90.00
_cell.angle_gamma   90.00
#
_symmetry.space_group_name_H-M   'P 1'
#
loop_
_entity.id
_entity.type
_entity.pdbx_description
1 polymer ?
#
loop_
_entity_poly.entity_id
_entity_poly.type
_entity_poly.pdbx_seq_one_letter_code
_entity_poly.pdbx_strand_id
1 'polypeptide(L)'
;MHKIESSTSFKTSPLNPVKERRFGFANVRYNDDVWSFDSLAKLKHQPWAEFRHLVIAVGSNAAPSVMCNKFYQRNWNGSDFFPIVKARVTNMAIGYFASVAPRGYIAATPLQKRGAETIVWASWLTTDQLLALNSTEPGYSCREVSAEDFPLEILSIAEDGSEVVAERPESFYVYDADQGYILDADTREAKILTTQSEIFAYFRELSKRSEYASFAEFFAKDDREIQEGFTSPEAIARFEKLLVEHELRALPNLAPDGAIAHARDGYTAYATIPSLEPPAWEGSGRTPWLRVTSTRDDLNRSRETKVVAHPSLRQDIGTHASVTTTYRSFRNNGELETRPGVIASVDYRDDVPEGTLEADQTIRESLGMGLGEYVQLAPARVASNPVADAVCPTRYVTARVYTADHSNMETEIALVDALTLRLLGMKDGGRLVIEGCPHPDGHSPEVRVRAVAMSEEVQRRHGALTKSKTGLYANPTSHLGATSDLAPILLEKSLRNRLNLDSSQLGVVRLRASRKSALADELRELILVLLIAFIGVLSVFSNPYLAGIVTVLVLLGAFALTLVRVRGNIGAESRRSRRT
;
A
#
# COMPACT_ATOMS: atom_id res chain seq x y z
N MET A 1 -45.98 23.10 38.50
CA MET A 1 -44.88 24.07 38.61
C MET A 1 -43.64 23.29 39.05
N HIS A 2 -42.58 23.31 38.22
CA HIS A 2 -41.29 22.55 38.28
C HIS A 2 -41.40 21.02 38.19
N LYS A 3 -40.96 20.29 37.16
CA LYS A 3 -39.79 20.32 36.23
C LYS A 3 -38.43 20.25 36.95
N ILE A 4 -37.88 19.04 37.04
CA ILE A 4 -36.44 18.77 37.07
C ILE A 4 -36.17 17.65 36.07
N GLU A 5 -35.43 18.00 35.01
CA GLU A 5 -34.81 17.09 34.05
C GLU A 5 -33.60 16.42 34.69
N SER A 6 -33.36 15.14 34.42
CA SER A 6 -32.03 14.55 34.50
C SER A 6 -31.75 13.79 33.22
N SER A 7 -30.91 14.40 32.39
CA SER A 7 -30.35 13.89 31.16
C SER A 7 -29.41 12.71 31.44
N THR A 8 -29.79 11.50 31.01
CA THR A 8 -28.80 10.47 30.66
C THR A 8 -28.25 10.80 29.27
N SER A 9 -27.32 11.75 29.27
CA SER A 9 -26.34 11.93 28.21
C SER A 9 -25.56 10.62 28.06
N PHE A 10 -25.83 9.86 27.00
CA PHE A 10 -24.81 9.01 26.42
C PHE A 10 -23.70 9.95 25.95
N LYS A 11 -22.59 10.00 26.70
CA LYS A 11 -21.35 10.63 26.25
C LYS A 11 -20.88 9.86 25.01
N THR A 12 -21.27 10.36 23.84
CA THR A 12 -20.59 10.09 22.59
C THR A 12 -19.11 10.39 22.79
N SER A 13 -18.28 9.35 22.72
CA SER A 13 -16.83 9.49 22.75
C SER A 13 -16.41 10.46 21.63
N PRO A 14 -15.52 11.45 21.86
CA PRO A 14 -15.08 12.41 20.83
C PRO A 14 -14.12 11.79 19.80
N LEU A 15 -14.08 10.46 19.70
CA LEU A 15 -13.25 9.67 18.77
C LEU A 15 -14.10 9.08 17.65
N ASN A 16 -14.95 9.90 17.02
CA ASN A 16 -15.43 9.58 15.70
C ASN A 16 -14.44 10.22 14.71
N PRO A 17 -13.44 9.48 14.19
CA PRO A 17 -12.71 9.99 13.04
C PRO A 17 -13.74 10.15 11.93
N VAL A 18 -13.98 11.43 11.64
CA VAL A 18 -14.49 12.05 10.41
C VAL A 18 -15.18 11.10 9.43
N LYS A 19 -16.41 11.46 9.07
CA LYS A 19 -17.09 11.07 7.83
C LYS A 19 -16.13 11.21 6.64
N GLU A 20 -15.45 10.13 6.25
CA GLU A 20 -14.70 9.94 4.97
C GLU A 20 -13.92 8.61 5.08
N ARG A 21 -14.61 7.46 5.11
CA ARG A 21 -13.95 6.14 5.14
C ARG A 21 -13.91 5.56 3.72
N ARG A 22 -12.69 5.43 3.18
CA ARG A 22 -12.35 4.90 1.84
C ARG A 22 -12.09 3.38 1.88
N PHE A 23 -12.32 2.67 0.77
CA PHE A 23 -12.19 1.21 0.61
C PHE A 23 -10.88 0.57 1.14
N GLY A 24 -9.75 1.29 1.18
CA GLY A 24 -8.45 0.77 1.62
C GLY A 24 -8.43 0.15 3.02
N PHE A 25 -9.32 0.61 3.90
CA PHE A 25 -9.49 0.12 5.27
C PHE A 25 -10.54 -0.98 5.42
N ALA A 26 -11.15 -1.44 4.32
CA ALA A 26 -12.11 -2.53 4.37
C ALA A 26 -11.44 -3.80 4.89
N ASN A 27 -12.09 -4.46 5.84
CA ASN A 27 -11.63 -5.74 6.38
C ASN A 27 -11.85 -6.84 5.33
N VAL A 28 -10.76 -7.49 4.93
CA VAL A 28 -10.73 -8.62 4.01
C VAL A 28 -10.23 -9.84 4.77
N ARG A 29 -10.94 -10.96 4.62
CA ARG A 29 -10.48 -12.24 5.17
C ARG A 29 -9.54 -12.92 4.20
N TYR A 30 -8.35 -13.30 4.65
CA TYR A 30 -7.34 -14.00 3.85
C TYR A 30 -6.61 -15.02 4.72
N ASN A 31 -6.65 -16.30 4.34
CA ASN A 31 -6.06 -17.42 5.10
C ASN A 31 -6.42 -17.39 6.60
N ASP A 32 -7.72 -17.36 6.92
CA ASP A 32 -8.29 -17.30 8.28
C ASP A 32 -8.04 -16.01 9.08
N ASP A 33 -7.12 -15.16 8.63
CA ASP A 33 -6.84 -13.85 9.23
C ASP A 33 -7.68 -12.74 8.60
N VAL A 34 -7.89 -11.65 9.36
CA VAL A 34 -8.55 -10.43 8.89
C VAL A 34 -7.50 -9.34 8.68
N TRP A 35 -7.43 -8.84 7.46
CA TRP A 35 -6.51 -7.80 7.01
C TRP A 35 -7.29 -6.58 6.55
N SER A 36 -6.71 -5.37 6.55
CA SER A 36 -7.26 -4.32 5.68
C SER A 36 -6.91 -4.63 4.22
N PHE A 37 -7.72 -4.18 3.26
CA PHE A 37 -7.43 -4.36 1.85
C PHE A 37 -6.02 -3.85 1.49
N ASP A 38 -5.65 -2.64 1.94
CA ASP A 38 -4.34 -2.07 1.63
C ASP A 38 -3.18 -2.82 2.32
N SER A 39 -3.40 -3.39 3.50
CA SER A 39 -2.40 -4.24 4.16
C SER A 39 -2.16 -5.52 3.36
N LEU A 40 -3.23 -6.12 2.84
CA LEU A 40 -3.13 -7.30 1.99
C LEU A 40 -2.51 -6.95 0.63
N ALA A 41 -2.87 -5.80 0.05
CA ALA A 41 -2.26 -5.29 -1.18
C ALA A 41 -0.75 -5.09 -1.00
N LYS A 42 -0.33 -4.47 0.11
CA LYS A 42 1.08 -4.31 0.49
C LYS A 42 1.80 -5.66 0.57
N LEU A 43 1.23 -6.63 1.28
CA LEU A 43 1.79 -7.99 1.42
C LEU A 43 1.98 -8.68 0.05
N LYS A 44 1.10 -8.37 -0.91
CA LYS A 44 1.13 -8.92 -2.28
C LYS A 44 1.91 -8.05 -3.28
N HIS A 45 2.57 -6.99 -2.81
CA HIS A 45 3.25 -5.99 -3.65
C HIS A 45 2.32 -5.38 -4.72
N GLN A 46 1.11 -5.01 -4.32
CA GLN A 46 0.06 -4.49 -5.19
C GLN A 46 -0.30 -3.04 -4.90
N PRO A 47 -0.81 -2.29 -5.89
CA PRO A 47 -1.34 -0.95 -5.67
C PRO A 47 -2.50 -0.96 -4.66
N TRP A 48 -2.56 0.10 -3.84
CA TRP A 48 -3.62 0.37 -2.86
C TRP A 48 -4.97 0.65 -3.53
N ALA A 49 -6.04 0.67 -2.73
CA ALA A 49 -7.40 0.92 -3.19
C ALA A 49 -7.55 2.21 -4.00
N GLU A 50 -6.85 3.28 -3.60
CA GLU A 50 -6.96 4.60 -4.24
C GLU A 50 -6.27 4.71 -5.61
N PHE A 51 -5.36 3.79 -5.94
CA PHE A 51 -4.73 3.70 -7.26
C PHE A 51 -5.46 2.72 -8.19
N ARG A 52 -6.73 2.47 -7.89
CA ARG A 52 -7.58 1.55 -8.63
C ARG A 52 -8.86 2.26 -9.04
N HIS A 53 -9.36 1.81 -10.17
CA HIS A 53 -10.61 2.22 -10.77
C HIS A 53 -11.73 1.35 -10.22
N LEU A 54 -12.79 1.97 -9.69
CA LEU A 54 -13.99 1.22 -9.37
C LEU A 54 -14.75 0.90 -10.65
N VAL A 55 -14.96 -0.38 -10.90
CA VAL A 55 -15.69 -0.87 -12.06
C VAL A 55 -16.87 -1.70 -11.58
N ILE A 56 -18.09 -1.32 -11.95
CA ILE A 56 -19.28 -2.11 -11.67
C ILE A 56 -19.50 -3.13 -12.78
N ALA A 57 -19.82 -4.35 -12.36
CA ALA A 57 -20.27 -5.43 -13.21
C ALA A 57 -21.79 -5.66 -13.06
N VAL A 58 -22.51 -5.54 -14.18
CA VAL A 58 -23.92 -5.92 -14.31
C VAL A 58 -24.12 -7.31 -14.93
N GLY A 59 -23.02 -7.99 -15.27
CA GLY A 59 -23.03 -9.28 -15.97
C GLY A 59 -21.88 -10.19 -15.53
N SER A 60 -21.35 -10.99 -16.45
CA SER A 60 -20.35 -12.04 -16.15
C SER A 60 -19.07 -11.55 -15.48
N ASN A 61 -18.74 -10.26 -15.58
CA ASN A 61 -17.59 -9.65 -14.89
C ASN A 61 -17.72 -9.66 -13.37
N ALA A 62 -18.92 -9.92 -12.84
CA ALA A 62 -19.15 -10.13 -11.41
C ALA A 62 -18.49 -11.42 -10.89
N ALA A 63 -18.18 -12.38 -11.78
CA ALA A 63 -17.58 -13.65 -11.40
C ALA A 63 -16.05 -13.57 -11.39
N PRO A 64 -15.39 -13.87 -10.25
CA PRO A 64 -13.91 -13.85 -10.16
C PRO A 64 -13.24 -14.76 -11.21
N SER A 65 -13.80 -15.95 -11.45
CA SER A 65 -13.27 -16.91 -12.42
C SER A 65 -13.31 -16.39 -13.87
N VAL A 66 -14.34 -15.60 -14.23
CA VAL A 66 -14.45 -14.97 -15.55
C VAL A 66 -13.40 -13.88 -15.70
N MET A 67 -13.22 -13.06 -14.67
CA MET A 67 -12.20 -12.00 -14.63
C MET A 67 -10.78 -12.59 -14.77
N CYS A 68 -10.44 -13.60 -13.96
CA CYS A 68 -9.15 -14.30 -14.06
C CYS A 68 -8.93 -14.88 -15.47
N ASN A 69 -9.94 -15.55 -16.04
CA ASN A 69 -9.83 -16.13 -17.38
C ASN A 69 -9.63 -15.07 -18.48
N LYS A 70 -10.30 -13.91 -18.37
CA LYS A 70 -10.10 -12.76 -19.26
C LYS A 70 -8.66 -12.23 -19.21
N PHE A 71 -8.09 -12.12 -18.02
CA PHE A 71 -6.70 -11.71 -17.85
C PHE A 71 -5.73 -12.77 -18.42
N TYR A 72 -5.87 -14.04 -18.07
CA TYR A 72 -5.01 -15.11 -18.59
C TYR A 72 -5.04 -15.23 -20.11
N GLN A 73 -6.22 -15.16 -20.75
CA GLN A 73 -6.38 -15.27 -22.20
C GLN A 73 -5.62 -14.17 -22.98
N ARG A 74 -5.30 -13.06 -22.33
CA ARG A 74 -4.54 -11.95 -22.94
C ARG A 74 -3.04 -12.01 -22.68
N ASN A 75 -2.53 -13.15 -22.21
CA ASN A 75 -1.15 -13.31 -21.74
C ASN A 75 -0.77 -12.21 -20.74
N TRP A 76 -1.74 -11.85 -19.89
CA TRP A 76 -1.51 -10.90 -18.83
C TRP A 76 -0.53 -11.50 -17.82
N ASN A 77 0.65 -10.89 -17.70
CA ASN A 77 1.66 -11.26 -16.71
C ASN A 77 1.53 -10.46 -15.40
N GLY A 78 0.50 -9.64 -15.28
CA GLY A 78 0.25 -8.84 -14.09
C GLY A 78 -0.48 -9.62 -13.00
N SER A 79 -0.86 -8.93 -11.93
CA SER A 79 -1.44 -9.57 -10.75
C SER A 79 -2.92 -9.94 -10.91
N ASP A 80 -3.30 -11.09 -10.38
CA ASP A 80 -4.68 -11.52 -10.17
C ASP A 80 -5.30 -10.95 -8.88
N PHE A 81 -4.64 -9.95 -8.27
CA PHE A 81 -5.12 -9.30 -7.06
C PHE A 81 -6.08 -8.15 -7.40
N PHE A 82 -7.37 -8.42 -7.29
CA PHE A 82 -8.45 -7.43 -7.40
C PHE A 82 -9.61 -7.84 -6.48
N PRO A 83 -10.14 -6.94 -5.65
CA PRO A 83 -11.28 -7.23 -4.80
C PRO A 83 -12.57 -7.13 -5.63
N ILE A 84 -13.55 -7.96 -5.29
CA ILE A 84 -14.92 -7.89 -5.80
C ILE A 84 -15.84 -7.81 -4.58
N VAL A 85 -16.67 -6.78 -4.51
CA VAL A 85 -17.59 -6.56 -3.38
C VAL A 85 -19.00 -6.28 -3.86
N LYS A 86 -19.96 -6.52 -2.98
CA LYS A 86 -21.38 -6.26 -3.25
C LYS A 86 -21.65 -4.76 -3.18
N ALA A 87 -22.46 -4.25 -4.10
CA ALA A 87 -22.90 -2.87 -4.10
C ALA A 87 -24.38 -2.75 -4.50
N ARG A 88 -24.99 -1.61 -4.20
CA ARG A 88 -26.32 -1.21 -4.64
C ARG A 88 -26.21 0.07 -5.45
N VAL A 89 -26.70 0.05 -6.69
CA VAL A 89 -26.78 1.24 -7.54
C VAL A 89 -28.24 1.65 -7.72
N THR A 90 -28.50 2.94 -7.60
CA THR A 90 -29.82 3.55 -7.80
C THR A 90 -29.88 4.22 -9.18
N ASN A 91 -31.08 4.31 -9.75
CA ASN A 91 -31.36 4.83 -11.09
C ASN A 91 -30.77 4.01 -12.24
N MET A 92 -30.23 2.82 -11.94
CA MET A 92 -29.69 1.89 -12.93
C MET A 92 -30.41 0.55 -12.80
N ALA A 93 -30.86 0.01 -13.91
CA ALA A 93 -31.36 -1.35 -14.05
C ALA A 93 -30.43 -2.16 -14.97
N ILE A 94 -30.68 -3.47 -15.05
CA ILE A 94 -29.97 -4.37 -15.95
C ILE A 94 -30.86 -4.62 -17.17
N GLY A 95 -30.38 -4.21 -18.34
CA GLY A 95 -30.95 -4.55 -19.63
C GLY A 95 -30.11 -5.61 -20.35
N TYR A 96 -30.52 -5.94 -21.57
CA TYR A 96 -29.83 -6.89 -22.43
C TYR A 96 -29.36 -6.22 -23.69
N PHE A 97 -28.08 -6.47 -24.02
CA PHE A 97 -27.42 -5.97 -25.21
C PHE A 97 -28.26 -6.27 -26.45
N ALA A 98 -28.51 -5.28 -27.30
CA ALA A 98 -29.25 -5.45 -28.55
C ALA A 98 -28.40 -6.09 -29.67
N SER A 99 -27.55 -7.05 -29.29
CA SER A 99 -26.67 -7.83 -30.15
C SER A 99 -26.27 -9.11 -29.42
N VAL A 100 -25.62 -10.02 -30.14
CA VAL A 100 -25.17 -11.30 -29.62
C VAL A 100 -23.65 -11.27 -29.52
N ALA A 101 -23.14 -11.60 -28.33
CA ALA A 101 -21.70 -11.68 -28.10
C ALA A 101 -21.08 -12.80 -28.95
N PRO A 102 -19.78 -12.74 -29.30
CA PRO A 102 -19.12 -13.72 -30.18
C PRO A 102 -19.23 -15.19 -29.75
N ARG A 103 -19.57 -15.46 -28.48
CA ARG A 103 -19.79 -16.81 -27.92
C ARG A 103 -21.27 -17.23 -27.95
N GLY A 104 -22.12 -16.54 -28.70
CA GLY A 104 -23.50 -16.94 -28.98
C GLY A 104 -24.51 -16.64 -27.86
N TYR A 105 -24.21 -15.71 -26.95
CA TYR A 105 -25.12 -15.31 -25.86
C TYR A 105 -25.44 -13.82 -25.92
N ILE A 106 -26.61 -13.43 -25.40
CA ILE A 106 -27.02 -12.02 -25.30
C ILE A 106 -26.55 -11.48 -23.95
N ALA A 107 -25.59 -10.56 -23.98
CA ALA A 107 -24.93 -10.07 -22.78
C ALA A 107 -25.77 -9.02 -22.03
N ALA A 108 -25.51 -8.86 -20.73
CA ALA A 108 -26.14 -7.82 -19.93
C ALA A 108 -25.53 -6.44 -20.25
N THR A 109 -26.33 -5.38 -20.11
CA THR A 109 -25.87 -3.99 -20.24
C THR A 109 -26.56 -3.14 -19.18
N PRO A 110 -25.89 -2.11 -18.62
CA PRO A 110 -26.57 -1.14 -17.78
C PRO A 110 -27.67 -0.41 -18.58
N LEU A 111 -28.72 -0.02 -17.86
CA LEU A 111 -29.84 0.76 -18.38
C LEU A 111 -30.15 1.87 -17.39
N GLN A 112 -30.25 3.11 -17.85
CA GLN A 112 -30.78 4.18 -17.00
C GLN A 112 -32.28 3.96 -16.78
N LYS A 113 -32.68 3.79 -15.51
CA LYS A 113 -34.07 3.63 -15.09
C LYS A 113 -34.28 4.30 -13.74
N ARG A 114 -34.85 5.51 -13.76
CA ARG A 114 -35.07 6.32 -12.55
C ARG A 114 -35.87 5.54 -11.50
N GLY A 115 -35.39 5.56 -10.26
CA GLY A 115 -36.00 4.84 -9.14
C GLY A 115 -35.76 3.33 -9.11
N ALA A 116 -35.05 2.75 -10.09
CA ALA A 116 -34.59 1.38 -9.98
C ALA A 116 -33.47 1.28 -8.93
N GLU A 117 -33.49 0.20 -8.14
CA GLU A 117 -32.39 -0.18 -7.26
C GLU A 117 -31.89 -1.56 -7.69
N THR A 118 -30.60 -1.64 -8.02
CA THR A 118 -29.99 -2.86 -8.54
C THR A 118 -28.82 -3.26 -7.66
N ILE A 119 -28.83 -4.53 -7.22
CA ILE A 119 -27.67 -5.15 -6.58
C ILE A 119 -26.68 -5.57 -7.66
N VAL A 120 -25.45 -5.09 -7.53
CA VAL A 120 -24.35 -5.30 -8.46
C VAL A 120 -23.09 -5.72 -7.73
N TRP A 121 -22.07 -6.10 -8.48
CA TRP A 121 -20.74 -6.39 -7.96
C TRP A 121 -19.75 -5.36 -8.47
N ALA A 122 -18.95 -4.80 -7.58
CA ALA A 122 -18.00 -3.74 -7.88
C ALA A 122 -16.56 -4.24 -7.65
N SER A 123 -15.67 -3.94 -8.61
CA SER A 123 -14.28 -4.38 -8.62
C SER A 123 -13.32 -3.20 -8.60
N TRP A 124 -12.27 -3.25 -7.78
CA TRP A 124 -11.19 -2.25 -7.82
C TRP A 124 -10.03 -2.75 -8.69
N LEU A 125 -9.92 -2.22 -9.90
CA LEU A 125 -8.93 -2.64 -10.88
C LEU A 125 -7.79 -1.63 -10.96
N THR A 126 -6.54 -2.10 -11.00
CA THR A 126 -5.42 -1.23 -11.39
C THR A 126 -5.64 -0.72 -12.82
N THR A 127 -4.99 0.39 -13.22
CA THR A 127 -5.04 0.89 -14.61
C THR A 127 -4.72 -0.21 -15.62
N ASP A 128 -3.72 -1.00 -15.29
CA ASP A 128 -3.24 -2.18 -16.01
C ASP A 128 -4.32 -3.26 -16.16
N GLN A 129 -5.02 -3.61 -15.08
CA GLN A 129 -6.14 -4.55 -15.10
C GLN A 129 -7.36 -3.98 -15.85
N LEU A 130 -7.64 -2.69 -15.71
CA LEU A 130 -8.72 -2.02 -16.44
C LEU A 130 -8.46 -2.03 -17.95
N LEU A 131 -7.23 -1.74 -18.37
CA LEU A 131 -6.79 -1.84 -19.76
C LEU A 131 -6.94 -3.25 -20.32
N ALA A 132 -6.50 -4.24 -19.55
CA ALA A 132 -6.66 -5.64 -19.91
C ALA A 132 -8.14 -5.99 -20.08
N LEU A 133 -9.00 -5.58 -19.14
CA LEU A 133 -10.44 -5.83 -19.20
C LEU A 133 -11.08 -5.13 -20.40
N ASN A 134 -10.79 -3.85 -20.63
CA ASN A 134 -11.27 -3.07 -21.78
C ASN A 134 -10.99 -3.81 -23.09
N SER A 135 -9.80 -4.39 -23.22
CA SER A 135 -9.41 -5.13 -24.42
C SER A 135 -10.28 -6.37 -24.70
N THR A 136 -10.95 -6.91 -23.67
CA THR A 136 -11.80 -8.11 -23.74
C THR A 136 -13.28 -7.85 -24.01
N GLU A 137 -13.70 -6.57 -24.06
CA GLU A 137 -15.12 -6.19 -24.18
C GLU A 137 -15.42 -5.48 -25.52
N PRO A 138 -15.13 -6.10 -26.68
CA PRO A 138 -15.50 -5.50 -27.96
C PRO A 138 -17.03 -5.35 -28.05
N GLY A 139 -17.50 -4.16 -28.38
CA GLY A 139 -18.94 -3.81 -28.42
C GLY A 139 -19.46 -3.14 -27.14
N TYR A 140 -18.58 -2.89 -26.17
CA TYR A 140 -18.87 -2.05 -25.01
C TYR A 140 -17.89 -0.88 -24.93
N SER A 141 -18.43 0.27 -24.53
CA SER A 141 -17.68 1.43 -24.11
C SER A 141 -17.56 1.44 -22.59
N CYS A 142 -16.33 1.50 -22.07
CA CYS A 142 -16.09 1.73 -20.65
C CYS A 142 -16.28 3.23 -20.35
N ARG A 143 -17.35 3.57 -19.64
CA ARG A 143 -17.75 4.94 -19.34
C ARG A 143 -17.66 5.20 -17.85
N GLU A 144 -17.15 6.37 -17.49
CA GLU A 144 -17.28 6.90 -16.14
C GLU A 144 -18.67 7.52 -15.98
N VAL A 145 -19.34 7.19 -14.88
CA VAL A 145 -20.65 7.75 -14.53
C VAL A 145 -20.59 8.40 -13.15
N SER A 146 -21.34 9.49 -12.99
CA SER A 146 -21.45 10.23 -11.73
C SER A 146 -22.41 9.54 -10.76
N ALA A 147 -22.05 9.51 -9.48
CA ALA A 147 -22.95 9.07 -8.42
C ALA A 147 -24.07 10.08 -8.12
N GLU A 148 -24.02 11.29 -8.66
CA GLU A 148 -25.15 12.23 -8.63
C GLU A 148 -26.33 11.67 -9.46
N ASP A 149 -26.04 11.14 -10.64
CA ASP A 149 -27.03 10.53 -11.53
C ASP A 149 -27.36 9.09 -11.12
N PHE A 150 -26.34 8.34 -10.72
CA PHE A 150 -26.41 6.92 -10.36
C PHE A 150 -25.87 6.68 -8.95
N PRO A 151 -26.61 7.04 -7.88
CA PRO A 151 -26.11 6.86 -6.52
C PRO A 151 -25.66 5.43 -6.27
N LEU A 152 -24.44 5.28 -5.76
CA LEU A 152 -23.82 3.99 -5.52
C LEU A 152 -23.51 3.83 -4.03
N GLU A 153 -23.89 2.67 -3.49
CA GLU A 153 -23.60 2.27 -2.12
C GLU A 153 -22.82 0.96 -2.13
N ILE A 154 -21.58 0.99 -1.62
CA ILE A 154 -20.81 -0.22 -1.37
C ILE A 154 -21.33 -0.86 -0.08
N LEU A 155 -21.63 -2.15 -0.14
CA LEU A 155 -22.29 -2.87 0.94
C LEU A 155 -21.26 -3.71 1.73
N SER A 156 -21.43 -3.74 3.04
CA SER A 156 -20.67 -4.59 3.95
C SER A 156 -21.59 -5.28 4.95
N ILE A 157 -21.04 -6.19 5.74
CA ILE A 157 -21.75 -6.93 6.76
C ILE A 157 -21.21 -6.49 8.13
N ALA A 158 -22.10 -6.01 9.00
CA ALA A 158 -21.78 -5.65 10.38
C ALA A 158 -21.57 -6.89 11.27
N GLU A 159 -21.06 -6.69 12.49
CA GLU A 159 -20.80 -7.80 13.45
C GLU A 159 -22.06 -8.60 13.80
N ASP A 160 -23.23 -7.97 13.77
CA ASP A 160 -24.53 -8.59 14.01
C ASP A 160 -25.13 -9.28 12.77
N GLY A 161 -24.40 -9.29 11.65
CA GLY A 161 -24.84 -9.88 10.38
C GLY A 161 -25.73 -8.97 9.53
N SER A 162 -26.04 -7.75 9.97
CA SER A 162 -26.83 -6.80 9.18
C SER A 162 -26.02 -6.22 8.02
N GLU A 163 -26.69 -5.95 6.90
CA GLU A 163 -26.07 -5.26 5.77
C GLU A 163 -26.01 -3.75 6.06
N VAL A 164 -24.82 -3.18 5.94
CA VAL A 164 -24.56 -1.76 6.18
C VAL A 164 -23.90 -1.12 4.97
N VAL A 165 -24.18 0.15 4.74
CA VAL A 165 -23.47 0.93 3.72
C VAL A 165 -22.07 1.26 4.24
N ALA A 166 -21.06 0.72 3.56
CA ALA A 166 -19.66 0.94 3.87
C ALA A 166 -19.14 2.25 3.29
N GLU A 167 -19.50 2.53 2.04
CA GLU A 167 -18.96 3.66 1.28
C GLU A 167 -19.97 4.15 0.23
N ARG A 168 -19.91 5.45 -0.09
CA ARG A 168 -20.69 6.08 -1.16
C ARG A 168 -19.74 6.82 -2.10
N PRO A 169 -19.49 6.26 -3.28
CA PRO A 169 -18.49 6.83 -4.20
C PRO A 169 -19.01 8.04 -4.95
N GLU A 170 -18.10 8.87 -5.46
CA GLU A 170 -18.45 10.05 -6.27
C GLU A 170 -18.63 9.70 -7.76
N SER A 171 -17.85 8.73 -8.27
CA SER A 171 -17.97 8.21 -9.63
C SER A 171 -17.53 6.75 -9.71
N PHE A 172 -17.86 6.08 -10.83
CA PHE A 172 -17.44 4.72 -11.11
C PHE A 172 -17.51 4.41 -12.60
N TYR A 173 -16.81 3.37 -13.03
CA TYR A 173 -16.84 2.87 -14.40
C TYR A 173 -17.89 1.79 -14.60
N VAL A 174 -18.54 1.83 -15.75
CA VAL A 174 -19.47 0.80 -16.22
C VAL A 174 -19.22 0.49 -17.70
N TYR A 175 -19.44 -0.76 -18.10
CA TYR A 175 -19.41 -1.15 -19.50
C TYR A 175 -20.79 -0.96 -20.10
N ASP A 176 -20.94 0.10 -20.90
CA ASP A 176 -22.15 0.46 -21.62
C ASP A 176 -22.10 -0.12 -23.03
N ALA A 177 -23.13 -0.85 -23.44
CA ALA A 177 -23.10 -1.57 -24.70
C ALA A 177 -23.36 -0.64 -25.89
N ASP A 178 -22.47 -0.65 -26.90
CA ASP A 178 -22.52 0.33 -28.01
C ASP A 178 -23.77 0.18 -28.89
N GLN A 179 -24.32 -1.03 -28.97
CA GLN A 179 -25.54 -1.31 -29.73
C GLN A 179 -26.83 -1.03 -28.94
N GLY A 180 -26.73 -0.63 -27.67
CA GLY A 180 -27.89 -0.35 -26.81
C GLY A 180 -28.59 -1.61 -26.30
N TYR A 181 -29.90 -1.53 -26.05
CA TYR A 181 -30.64 -2.56 -25.32
C TYR A 181 -31.95 -3.00 -25.97
N ILE A 182 -32.38 -4.22 -25.64
CA ILE A 182 -33.61 -4.86 -26.13
C ILE A 182 -34.85 -4.26 -25.45
N LEU A 183 -35.86 -3.95 -26.27
CA LEU A 183 -37.18 -3.47 -25.84
C LEU A 183 -38.23 -4.59 -25.82
N ASP A 184 -39.21 -4.42 -24.94
CA ASP A 184 -40.45 -5.16 -24.95
C ASP A 184 -41.30 -4.75 -26.17
N ALA A 185 -41.83 -5.72 -26.90
CA ALA A 185 -42.59 -5.47 -28.13
C ALA A 185 -43.94 -4.79 -27.89
N ASP A 186 -44.53 -5.02 -26.72
CA ASP A 186 -45.85 -4.51 -26.34
C ASP A 186 -45.73 -3.13 -25.69
N THR A 187 -44.80 -2.97 -24.72
CA THR A 187 -44.67 -1.72 -23.95
C THR A 187 -43.67 -0.75 -24.54
N ARG A 188 -42.75 -1.21 -25.41
CA ARG A 188 -41.59 -0.45 -25.90
C ARG A 188 -40.69 0.08 -24.79
N GLU A 189 -40.79 -0.50 -23.59
CA GLU A 189 -39.87 -0.27 -22.49
C GLU A 189 -38.78 -1.33 -22.47
N ALA A 190 -37.68 -1.08 -21.76
CA ALA A 190 -36.63 -2.08 -21.62
C ALA A 190 -37.15 -3.37 -20.96
N LYS A 191 -36.89 -4.51 -21.60
CA LYS A 191 -37.31 -5.80 -21.08
C LYS A 191 -36.32 -6.32 -20.05
N ILE A 192 -36.79 -6.51 -18.82
CA ILE A 192 -36.02 -7.18 -17.77
C ILE A 192 -36.25 -8.68 -17.89
N LEU A 193 -35.29 -9.35 -18.50
CA LEU A 193 -35.16 -10.81 -18.51
C LEU A 193 -34.11 -11.16 -17.44
N THR A 194 -34.02 -12.38 -16.96
CA THR A 194 -33.02 -12.75 -15.92
C THR A 194 -32.10 -13.89 -16.36
N THR A 195 -32.52 -14.67 -17.35
CA THR A 195 -31.74 -15.80 -17.88
C THR A 195 -31.73 -15.84 -19.41
N GLN A 196 -30.72 -16.50 -20.00
CA GLN A 196 -30.66 -16.69 -21.46
C GLN A 196 -31.89 -17.43 -22.00
N SER A 197 -32.35 -18.45 -21.28
CA SER A 197 -33.54 -19.21 -21.67
C SER A 197 -34.81 -18.35 -21.67
N GLU A 198 -34.94 -17.39 -20.75
CA GLU A 198 -36.04 -16.42 -20.78
C GLU A 198 -35.97 -15.50 -22.00
N ILE A 199 -34.77 -15.07 -22.40
CA ILE A 199 -34.58 -14.25 -23.60
C ILE A 199 -34.99 -15.02 -24.85
N PHE A 200 -34.54 -16.27 -24.98
CA PHE A 200 -34.89 -17.09 -26.13
C PHE A 200 -36.37 -17.48 -26.13
N ALA A 201 -36.95 -17.79 -24.96
CA ALA A 201 -38.39 -18.03 -24.84
C ALA A 201 -39.22 -16.81 -25.25
N TYR A 202 -38.78 -15.61 -24.88
CA TYR A 202 -39.43 -14.35 -25.27
C TYR A 202 -39.47 -14.19 -26.80
N PHE A 203 -38.33 -14.34 -27.49
CA PHE A 203 -38.32 -14.24 -28.96
C PHE A 203 -39.05 -15.39 -29.66
N ARG A 204 -39.06 -16.59 -29.06
CA ARG A 204 -39.91 -17.71 -29.54
C ARG A 204 -41.38 -17.35 -29.48
N GLU A 205 -41.83 -16.78 -28.37
CA GLU A 205 -43.24 -16.39 -28.21
C GLU A 205 -43.61 -15.23 -29.14
N LEU A 206 -42.73 -14.25 -29.30
CA LEU A 206 -42.91 -13.19 -30.28
C LEU A 206 -43.06 -13.76 -31.69
N SER A 207 -42.22 -14.72 -32.08
CA SER A 207 -42.24 -15.26 -33.44
C SER A 207 -43.53 -15.98 -33.84
N LYS A 208 -44.39 -16.35 -32.87
CA LYS A 208 -45.74 -16.89 -33.12
C LYS A 208 -46.73 -15.82 -33.59
N ARG A 209 -46.46 -14.54 -33.33
CA ARG A 209 -47.28 -13.42 -33.79
C ARG A 209 -46.93 -13.11 -35.24
N SER A 210 -47.93 -12.91 -36.10
CA SER A 210 -47.74 -12.71 -37.54
C SER A 210 -46.83 -11.53 -37.89
N GLU A 211 -46.87 -10.49 -37.06
CA GLU A 211 -46.06 -9.27 -37.14
C GLU A 211 -44.56 -9.54 -36.91
N TYR A 212 -44.19 -10.57 -36.14
CA TYR A 212 -42.81 -10.92 -35.81
C TYR A 212 -42.37 -12.28 -36.37
N ALA A 213 -43.09 -12.81 -37.35
CA ALA A 213 -42.83 -14.14 -37.94
C ALA A 213 -41.42 -14.29 -38.53
N SER A 214 -40.75 -13.19 -38.85
CA SER A 214 -39.35 -13.17 -39.30
C SER A 214 -38.35 -13.69 -38.26
N PHE A 215 -38.73 -13.73 -36.97
CA PHE A 215 -37.93 -14.35 -35.91
C PHE A 215 -38.06 -15.89 -35.88
N ALA A 216 -39.08 -16.47 -36.51
CA ALA A 216 -39.38 -17.89 -36.39
C ALA A 216 -38.24 -18.76 -36.94
N GLU A 217 -37.63 -18.37 -38.06
CA GLU A 217 -36.50 -19.10 -38.65
C GLU A 217 -35.27 -19.15 -37.73
N PHE A 218 -35.07 -18.11 -36.91
CA PHE A 218 -33.96 -18.04 -35.95
C PHE A 218 -34.19 -18.87 -34.70
N PHE A 219 -35.40 -18.81 -34.16
CA PHE A 219 -35.70 -19.38 -32.84
C PHE A 219 -36.45 -20.72 -32.92
N ALA A 220 -36.61 -21.30 -34.12
CA ALA A 220 -37.21 -22.61 -34.34
C ALA A 220 -36.36 -23.80 -33.85
N LYS A 221 -35.07 -23.59 -33.58
CA LYS A 221 -34.15 -24.62 -33.08
C LYS A 221 -34.10 -24.66 -31.55
N ASP A 222 -33.53 -25.72 -30.97
CA ASP A 222 -33.31 -25.82 -29.53
C ASP A 222 -32.27 -24.81 -29.02
N ASP A 223 -32.35 -24.41 -27.74
CA ASP A 223 -31.49 -23.36 -27.13
C ASP A 223 -29.99 -23.58 -27.40
N ARG A 224 -29.54 -24.84 -27.35
CA ARG A 224 -28.15 -25.22 -27.58
C ARG A 224 -27.73 -25.06 -29.05
N GLU A 225 -28.59 -25.45 -29.98
CA GLU A 225 -28.35 -25.27 -31.42
C GLU A 225 -28.43 -23.79 -31.82
N ILE A 226 -29.22 -22.99 -31.11
CA ILE A 226 -29.27 -21.53 -31.24
C ILE A 226 -27.97 -20.91 -30.76
N GLN A 227 -27.44 -21.30 -29.59
CA GLN A 227 -26.16 -20.82 -29.09
C GLN A 227 -24.98 -21.23 -29.99
N GLU A 228 -24.99 -22.47 -30.50
CA GLU A 228 -24.01 -22.95 -31.47
C GLU A 228 -24.19 -22.30 -32.86
N GLY A 229 -25.41 -21.86 -33.21
CA GLY A 229 -25.71 -21.13 -34.45
C GLY A 229 -25.41 -19.63 -34.40
N PHE A 230 -25.46 -19.02 -33.22
CA PHE A 230 -25.16 -17.60 -32.96
C PHE A 230 -23.66 -17.28 -32.87
N THR A 231 -22.79 -18.19 -33.33
CA THR A 231 -21.35 -17.93 -33.42
C THR A 231 -20.93 -17.42 -34.80
N SER A 232 -21.84 -17.39 -35.79
CA SER A 232 -21.57 -16.88 -37.14
C SER A 232 -21.83 -15.37 -37.22
N PRO A 233 -20.93 -14.56 -37.79
CA PRO A 233 -21.15 -13.13 -38.00
C PRO A 233 -22.43 -12.81 -38.77
N GLU A 234 -22.80 -13.66 -39.75
CA GLU A 234 -24.01 -13.51 -40.55
C GLU A 234 -25.29 -13.69 -39.71
N ALA A 235 -25.29 -14.65 -38.79
CA ALA A 235 -26.41 -14.88 -37.88
C ALA A 235 -26.59 -13.70 -36.91
N ILE A 236 -25.48 -13.18 -36.37
CA ILE A 236 -25.48 -12.00 -35.49
C ILE A 236 -26.04 -10.78 -36.23
N ALA A 237 -25.49 -10.46 -37.40
CA ALA A 237 -25.92 -9.32 -38.20
C ALA A 237 -27.39 -9.40 -38.61
N ARG A 238 -27.88 -10.61 -38.94
CA ARG A 238 -29.27 -10.81 -39.31
C ARG A 238 -30.20 -10.69 -38.09
N PHE A 239 -29.80 -11.12 -36.89
CA PHE A 239 -30.57 -10.87 -35.67
C PHE A 239 -30.63 -9.38 -35.30
N GLU A 240 -29.50 -8.68 -35.37
CA GLU A 240 -29.44 -7.22 -35.15
C GLU A 240 -30.36 -6.48 -36.12
N LYS A 241 -30.37 -6.88 -37.39
CA LYS A 241 -31.26 -6.32 -38.40
C LYS A 241 -32.74 -6.52 -38.03
N LEU A 242 -33.12 -7.70 -37.54
CA LEU A 242 -34.49 -7.96 -37.08
C LEU A 242 -34.88 -7.07 -35.89
N LEU A 243 -33.98 -6.83 -34.94
CA LEU A 243 -34.25 -5.92 -33.83
C LEU A 243 -34.50 -4.49 -34.30
N VAL A 244 -33.77 -4.03 -35.32
CA VAL A 244 -33.96 -2.71 -35.92
C VAL A 244 -35.26 -2.63 -36.73
N GLU A 245 -35.52 -3.61 -37.59
CA GLU A 245 -36.72 -3.67 -38.44
C GLU A 245 -38.02 -3.65 -37.62
N HIS A 246 -38.00 -4.27 -36.44
CA HIS A 246 -39.17 -4.37 -35.56
C HIS A 246 -39.19 -3.32 -34.44
N GLU A 247 -38.27 -2.36 -34.46
CA GLU A 247 -38.16 -1.32 -33.43
C GLU A 247 -38.04 -1.91 -32.00
N LEU A 248 -37.34 -3.04 -31.87
CA LEU A 248 -37.10 -3.75 -30.60
C LEU A 248 -35.72 -3.41 -30.00
N ARG A 249 -35.09 -2.36 -30.51
CA ARG A 249 -33.79 -1.87 -30.07
C ARG A 249 -33.89 -0.38 -29.74
N ALA A 250 -33.40 -0.01 -28.57
CA ALA A 250 -33.12 1.37 -28.21
C ALA A 250 -31.61 1.63 -28.24
N LEU A 251 -31.23 2.87 -28.54
CA LEU A 251 -29.85 3.32 -28.42
C LEU A 251 -29.42 3.38 -26.93
N PRO A 252 -28.11 3.34 -26.65
CA PRO A 252 -27.59 3.52 -25.29
C PRO A 252 -28.14 4.81 -24.68
N ASN A 253 -28.60 4.74 -23.42
CA ASN A 253 -29.22 5.88 -22.73
C ASN A 253 -28.53 6.23 -21.40
N LEU A 254 -27.34 5.68 -21.14
CA LEU A 254 -26.43 6.31 -20.18
C LEU A 254 -25.94 7.60 -20.83
N ALA A 255 -26.13 8.74 -20.14
CA ALA A 255 -25.95 10.08 -20.71
C ALA A 255 -24.66 10.20 -21.56
N PRO A 256 -24.71 10.83 -22.74
CA PRO A 256 -23.57 10.95 -23.66
C PRO A 256 -22.43 11.85 -23.14
N ASP A 257 -22.57 12.39 -21.93
CA ASP A 257 -21.74 13.44 -21.34
C ASP A 257 -20.58 12.86 -20.49
N GLY A 258 -20.57 11.54 -20.24
CA GLY A 258 -19.50 10.86 -19.51
C GLY A 258 -18.24 10.74 -20.36
N ALA A 259 -17.08 11.09 -19.80
CA ALA A 259 -15.79 10.91 -20.45
C ALA A 259 -15.62 9.44 -20.89
N ILE A 260 -15.39 9.22 -22.19
CA ILE A 260 -14.94 7.93 -22.69
C ILE A 260 -13.51 7.75 -22.20
N ALA A 261 -13.25 6.74 -21.38
CA ALA A 261 -11.92 6.49 -20.86
C ALA A 261 -10.99 6.05 -22.01
N HIS A 262 -10.31 7.01 -22.63
CA HIS A 262 -9.07 6.75 -23.35
C HIS A 262 -7.96 6.73 -22.32
N ALA A 263 -7.35 5.56 -22.11
CA ALA A 263 -6.34 5.30 -21.09
C ALA A 263 -5.01 6.10 -21.24
N ARG A 264 -5.00 7.20 -21.99
CA ARG A 264 -3.86 8.12 -22.10
C ARG A 264 -3.88 9.24 -21.06
N ASP A 265 -5.04 9.58 -20.51
CA ASP A 265 -5.14 10.63 -19.50
C ASP A 265 -5.12 10.01 -18.11
N GLY A 266 -4.11 10.40 -17.31
CA GLY A 266 -3.71 9.70 -16.10
C GLY A 266 -4.78 9.65 -15.01
N TYR A 267 -4.70 8.60 -14.20
CA TYR A 267 -5.27 8.43 -12.85
C TYR A 267 -6.47 9.34 -12.49
N THR A 268 -7.67 9.02 -12.98
CA THR A 268 -8.90 9.45 -12.30
C THR A 268 -9.02 8.61 -11.03
N ALA A 269 -8.50 9.14 -9.93
CA ALA A 269 -8.64 8.52 -8.62
C ALA A 269 -10.12 8.55 -8.22
N TYR A 270 -10.63 7.40 -7.77
CA TYR A 270 -11.99 7.16 -7.28
C TYR A 270 -12.42 8.04 -6.09
N ALA A 271 -11.47 8.79 -5.53
CA ALA A 271 -11.72 9.90 -4.64
C ALA A 271 -10.80 11.05 -5.04
N THR A 272 -11.32 12.27 -5.03
CA THR A 272 -10.47 13.47 -5.01
C THR A 272 -9.55 13.34 -3.80
N ILE A 273 -8.30 12.96 -4.03
CA ILE A 273 -7.27 13.07 -3.01
C ILE A 273 -7.06 14.58 -2.84
N PRO A 274 -7.06 15.14 -1.62
CA PRO A 274 -6.64 16.53 -1.40
C PRO A 274 -5.22 16.86 -1.91
N SER A 275 -4.52 15.90 -2.54
CA SER A 275 -3.12 16.01 -2.95
C SER A 275 -2.82 15.51 -4.37
N LEU A 276 -3.78 15.45 -5.31
CA LEU A 276 -3.40 15.35 -6.73
C LEU A 276 -2.71 16.63 -7.21
N GLU A 277 -3.04 17.77 -6.60
CA GLU A 277 -2.23 18.96 -6.69
C GLU A 277 -1.12 18.90 -5.63
N PRO A 278 0.15 19.16 -6.01
CA PRO A 278 1.20 19.34 -5.02
C PRO A 278 0.76 20.47 -4.05
N PRO A 279 0.83 20.27 -2.72
CA PRO A 279 0.44 21.31 -1.78
C PRO A 279 1.18 22.61 -2.09
N ALA A 280 0.53 23.76 -1.85
CA ALA A 280 1.14 25.07 -2.08
C ALA A 280 2.57 25.10 -1.50
N TRP A 281 3.54 25.30 -2.39
CA TRP A 281 4.95 25.33 -2.02
C TRP A 281 5.29 26.71 -1.47
N GLU A 282 5.51 26.79 -0.16
CA GLU A 282 5.83 28.05 0.53
C GLU A 282 7.32 28.43 0.45
N GLY A 283 8.13 27.71 -0.34
CA GLY A 283 9.48 28.11 -0.70
C GLY A 283 10.41 28.45 0.47
N SER A 284 10.94 27.43 1.16
CA SER A 284 12.22 27.57 1.88
C SER A 284 12.86 26.21 2.21
N GLY A 285 14.17 26.07 1.90
CA GLY A 285 15.04 25.00 2.41
C GLY A 285 14.70 23.55 2.03
N ARG A 286 13.76 23.33 1.10
CA ARG A 286 13.26 22.01 0.68
C ARG A 286 13.06 21.96 -0.83
N THR A 287 13.09 20.77 -1.40
CA THR A 287 12.73 20.55 -2.81
C THR A 287 11.26 20.92 -3.07
N PRO A 288 10.90 21.13 -4.35
CA PRO A 288 9.53 20.94 -4.78
C PRO A 288 8.99 19.58 -4.33
N TRP A 289 7.66 19.44 -4.29
CA TRP A 289 7.02 18.16 -4.01
C TRP A 289 7.39 17.15 -5.09
N LEU A 290 7.94 16.01 -4.67
CA LEU A 290 8.34 14.91 -5.54
C LEU A 290 7.34 13.78 -5.42
N ARG A 291 6.87 13.25 -6.55
CA ARG A 291 5.92 12.13 -6.59
C ARG A 291 6.64 10.80 -6.40
N VAL A 292 6.21 10.01 -5.43
CA VAL A 292 6.79 8.69 -5.14
C VAL A 292 6.44 7.71 -6.25
N THR A 293 7.42 7.01 -6.81
CA THR A 293 7.23 6.02 -7.88
C THR A 293 7.65 4.62 -7.44
N SER A 294 7.33 3.61 -8.25
CA SER A 294 7.64 2.21 -7.96
C SER A 294 9.14 2.00 -7.76
N THR A 295 9.51 1.36 -6.66
CA THR A 295 10.89 1.02 -6.35
C THR A 295 11.38 -0.21 -7.13
N ARG A 296 12.63 -0.21 -7.60
CA ARG A 296 13.27 -1.41 -8.16
C ARG A 296 13.82 -2.34 -7.07
N ASP A 297 13.89 -3.64 -7.38
CA ASP A 297 14.32 -4.71 -6.45
C ASP A 297 15.77 -4.58 -5.93
N ASP A 298 16.62 -3.79 -6.59
CA ASP A 298 18.02 -3.57 -6.20
C ASP A 298 18.18 -2.56 -5.06
N LEU A 299 17.21 -1.65 -4.88
CA LEU A 299 17.32 -0.53 -3.94
C LEU A 299 17.37 -0.99 -2.47
N ASN A 300 16.67 -2.08 -2.15
CA ASN A 300 16.53 -2.61 -0.79
C ASN A 300 17.73 -3.48 -0.34
N ARG A 301 18.77 -3.63 -1.17
CA ARG A 301 19.96 -4.45 -0.87
C ARG A 301 21.09 -3.69 -0.17
N SER A 302 20.85 -2.41 0.09
CA SER A 302 21.75 -1.46 0.72
C SER A 302 21.90 -1.68 2.23
N ARG A 303 23.04 -1.28 2.83
CA ARG A 303 23.25 -1.28 4.30
C ARG A 303 22.59 -0.10 5.02
N GLU A 304 21.95 0.77 4.26
CA GLU A 304 21.33 2.02 4.66
C GLU A 304 20.07 2.26 3.81
N THR A 305 19.04 2.87 4.40
CA THR A 305 17.80 3.19 3.70
C THR A 305 18.03 4.26 2.64
N LYS A 306 17.52 4.02 1.43
CA LYS A 306 17.81 4.83 0.24
C LYS A 306 16.59 5.45 -0.41
N VAL A 307 16.82 6.57 -1.08
CA VAL A 307 15.94 7.12 -2.11
C VAL A 307 16.75 7.36 -3.38
N VAL A 308 16.09 7.26 -4.54
CA VAL A 308 16.69 7.59 -5.85
C VAL A 308 15.96 8.81 -6.41
N ALA A 309 16.73 9.82 -6.77
CA ALA A 309 16.23 11.09 -7.28
C ALA A 309 16.90 11.45 -8.62
N HIS A 310 16.27 12.35 -9.37
CA HIS A 310 16.87 12.90 -10.58
C HIS A 310 18.12 13.75 -10.25
N PRO A 311 19.19 13.74 -11.08
CA PRO A 311 20.46 14.41 -10.76
C PRO A 311 20.37 15.93 -10.63
N SER A 312 19.31 16.56 -11.15
CA SER A 312 19.08 18.01 -10.97
C SER A 312 18.97 18.42 -9.49
N LEU A 313 18.58 17.50 -8.60
CA LEU A 313 18.47 17.76 -7.16
C LEU A 313 19.80 17.64 -6.40
N ARG A 314 20.88 17.20 -7.06
CA ARG A 314 22.16 16.86 -6.40
C ARG A 314 22.79 18.05 -5.69
N GLN A 315 22.74 19.23 -6.30
CA GLN A 315 23.36 20.43 -5.74
C GLN A 315 22.65 20.91 -4.47
N ASP A 316 21.33 20.75 -4.41
CA ASP A 316 20.49 21.26 -3.32
C ASP A 316 20.42 20.31 -2.12
N ILE A 317 20.51 19.00 -2.37
CA ILE A 317 20.28 17.97 -1.35
C ILE A 317 21.56 17.28 -0.86
N GLY A 318 22.54 17.04 -1.74
CA GLY A 318 23.77 16.35 -1.39
C GLY A 318 23.59 14.84 -1.22
N THR A 319 24.26 14.20 -0.27
CA THR A 319 24.31 12.72 -0.18
C THR A 319 23.25 12.12 0.74
N HIS A 320 22.64 12.91 1.61
CA HIS A 320 21.61 12.46 2.54
C HIS A 320 20.49 13.50 2.61
N ALA A 321 19.27 13.02 2.76
CA ALA A 321 18.08 13.85 2.86
C ALA A 321 17.21 13.45 4.04
N SER A 322 16.56 14.44 4.64
CA SER A 322 15.34 14.25 5.40
C SER A 322 14.19 14.09 4.43
N VAL A 323 13.54 12.95 4.43
CA VAL A 323 12.34 12.67 3.63
C VAL A 323 11.13 12.93 4.51
N THR A 324 10.22 13.79 4.07
CA THR A 324 8.99 14.15 4.79
C THR A 324 7.77 14.08 3.88
N THR A 325 6.63 13.65 4.42
CA THR A 325 5.35 13.47 3.70
C THR A 325 4.41 14.67 3.89
N THR A 326 3.36 14.74 3.06
CA THR A 326 2.22 15.68 3.13
C THR A 326 1.29 15.46 4.32
N TYR A 327 1.30 14.27 4.96
CA TYR A 327 0.34 13.96 6.03
C TYR A 327 0.49 14.93 7.22
N ARG A 328 -0.59 15.66 7.50
CA ARG A 328 -0.78 16.39 8.76
C ARG A 328 -1.30 15.37 9.77
N SER A 329 -0.47 14.90 10.68
CA SER A 329 -1.01 14.22 11.86
C SER A 329 -1.56 15.30 12.81
N PHE A 330 -2.79 15.12 13.27
CA PHE A 330 -3.46 16.05 14.17
C PHE A 330 -3.27 15.54 15.60
N ARG A 331 -2.86 16.42 16.52
CA ARG A 331 -3.03 16.13 17.94
C ARG A 331 -4.53 16.06 18.27
N ASN A 332 -4.87 15.30 19.30
CA ASN A 332 -6.23 15.24 19.90
C ASN A 332 -6.81 16.63 20.31
N ASN A 333 -6.00 17.69 20.31
CA ASN A 333 -6.38 19.07 20.62
C ASN A 333 -6.47 20.01 19.40
N GLY A 334 -6.32 19.50 18.17
CA GLY A 334 -6.38 20.31 16.94
C GLY A 334 -5.08 21.05 16.58
N GLU A 335 -3.99 20.87 17.33
CA GLU A 335 -2.66 21.38 16.96
C GLU A 335 -2.01 20.49 15.89
N LEU A 336 -1.33 21.12 14.93
CA LEU A 336 -0.54 20.46 13.88
C LEU A 336 0.65 19.72 14.50
N GLU A 337 0.73 18.41 14.31
CA GLU A 337 1.90 17.62 14.70
C GLU A 337 3.03 17.79 13.67
N THR A 338 4.28 17.68 14.13
CA THR A 338 5.45 17.67 13.25
C THR A 338 5.41 16.43 12.35
N ARG A 339 5.52 16.66 11.04
CA ARG A 339 5.55 15.63 9.98
C ARG A 339 6.54 14.51 10.34
N PRO A 340 6.16 13.22 10.27
CA PRO A 340 7.14 12.15 10.40
C PRO A 340 8.21 12.34 9.32
N GLY A 341 9.47 12.31 9.75
CA GLY A 341 10.64 12.48 8.90
C GLY A 341 11.57 11.30 9.05
N VAL A 342 12.22 10.89 7.98
CA VAL A 342 13.22 9.82 7.99
C VAL A 342 14.45 10.24 7.20
N ILE A 343 15.64 9.89 7.70
CA ILE A 343 16.89 10.18 7.01
C ILE A 343 17.19 9.07 6.02
N ALA A 344 17.37 9.42 4.75
CA ALA A 344 17.76 8.49 3.70
C ALA A 344 19.06 8.95 3.02
N SER A 345 19.88 8.00 2.56
CA SER A 345 20.92 8.32 1.59
C SER A 345 20.29 8.53 0.21
N VAL A 346 20.78 9.50 -0.55
CA VAL A 346 20.25 9.85 -1.87
C VAL A 346 21.19 9.35 -2.96
N ASP A 347 20.71 8.45 -3.80
CA ASP A 347 21.36 8.08 -5.05
C ASP A 347 20.74 8.90 -6.19
N TYR A 348 21.54 9.28 -7.18
CA TYR A 348 21.09 10.06 -8.32
C TYR A 348 21.25 9.27 -9.61
N ARG A 349 20.19 9.20 -10.42
CA ARG A 349 20.21 8.47 -11.70
C ARG A 349 19.42 9.21 -12.77
N ASP A 350 19.93 9.23 -14.00
CA ASP A 350 19.34 9.93 -15.14
C ASP A 350 18.03 9.30 -15.64
N ASP A 351 17.75 8.04 -15.27
CA ASP A 351 16.55 7.31 -15.70
C ASP A 351 15.32 7.57 -14.81
N VAL A 352 15.47 8.32 -13.71
CA VAL A 352 14.36 8.75 -12.84
C VAL A 352 13.80 10.08 -13.35
N PRO A 353 12.51 10.17 -13.74
CA PRO A 353 11.93 11.41 -14.25
C PRO A 353 12.01 12.59 -13.27
N GLU A 354 12.16 13.81 -13.78
CA GLU A 354 12.08 15.02 -12.96
C GLU A 354 10.73 15.12 -12.22
N GLY A 355 10.77 15.62 -10.98
CA GLY A 355 9.59 15.70 -10.12
C GLY A 355 9.15 14.36 -9.52
N THR A 356 9.92 13.28 -9.70
CA THR A 356 9.65 11.96 -9.10
C THR A 356 10.75 11.50 -8.15
N LEU A 357 10.42 10.51 -7.30
CA LEU A 357 11.34 9.90 -6.34
C LEU A 357 11.05 8.39 -6.21
N GLU A 358 12.06 7.55 -6.39
CA GLU A 358 11.96 6.16 -5.97
C GLU A 358 12.38 6.04 -4.50
N ALA A 359 11.55 5.40 -3.66
CA ALA A 359 11.85 5.24 -2.24
C ALA A 359 11.85 3.77 -1.83
N ASP A 360 12.87 3.39 -1.05
CA ASP A 360 12.95 2.04 -0.46
C ASP A 360 11.71 1.73 0.39
N GLN A 361 11.35 0.45 0.45
CA GLN A 361 10.25 -0.07 1.25
C GLN A 361 10.36 0.40 2.72
N THR A 362 11.57 0.40 3.28
CA THR A 362 11.81 0.86 4.65
C THR A 362 11.43 2.33 4.83
N ILE A 363 11.75 3.19 3.86
CA ILE A 363 11.38 4.62 3.87
C ILE A 363 9.86 4.77 3.73
N ARG A 364 9.26 3.99 2.83
CA ARG A 364 7.81 3.98 2.62
C ARG A 364 7.06 3.62 3.90
N GLU A 365 7.49 2.55 4.56
CA GLU A 365 6.92 2.12 5.83
C GLU A 365 7.20 3.10 6.97
N SER A 366 8.38 3.75 6.97
CA SER A 366 8.74 4.79 7.94
C SER A 366 7.74 5.94 7.92
N LEU A 367 7.36 6.38 6.72
CA LEU A 367 6.48 7.52 6.54
C LEU A 367 4.99 7.15 6.41
N GLY A 368 4.70 5.86 6.20
CA GLY A 368 3.34 5.40 5.86
C GLY A 368 2.92 5.79 4.45
N MET A 369 3.87 6.02 3.54
CA MET A 369 3.59 6.57 2.22
C MET A 369 3.38 5.49 1.15
N GLY A 370 2.35 5.70 0.33
CA GLY A 370 2.04 4.94 -0.86
C GLY A 370 2.87 5.34 -2.08
N LEU A 371 2.74 4.55 -3.15
CA LEU A 371 3.17 5.00 -4.47
C LEU A 371 2.26 6.13 -4.92
N GLY A 372 2.73 7.10 -5.70
CA GLY A 372 1.92 8.20 -6.21
C GLY A 372 1.72 9.37 -5.25
N GLU A 373 2.03 9.22 -3.96
CA GLU A 373 2.04 10.30 -2.97
C GLU A 373 3.20 11.29 -3.18
N TYR A 374 3.13 12.45 -2.52
CA TYR A 374 4.16 13.49 -2.60
C TYR A 374 5.03 13.55 -1.35
N VAL A 375 6.33 13.72 -1.56
CA VAL A 375 7.31 13.93 -0.50
C VAL A 375 8.17 15.15 -0.76
N GLN A 376 8.73 15.70 0.31
CA GLN A 376 9.77 16.72 0.26
C GLN A 376 11.08 16.15 0.76
N LEU A 377 12.15 16.50 0.04
CA LEU A 377 13.51 16.30 0.52
C LEU A 377 14.02 17.61 1.11
N ALA A 378 14.68 17.51 2.26
CA ALA A 378 15.52 18.57 2.82
C ALA A 378 16.94 18.04 2.99
N PRO A 379 17.98 18.85 2.79
CA PRO A 379 19.36 18.39 3.00
C PRO A 379 19.56 17.92 4.44
N ALA A 380 20.18 16.76 4.63
CA ALA A 380 20.52 16.23 5.94
C ALA A 380 22.04 15.99 6.03
N ARG A 381 22.64 16.39 7.15
CA ARG A 381 24.05 16.17 7.47
C ARG A 381 24.14 15.02 8.46
N VAL A 382 24.74 13.92 8.02
CA VAL A 382 25.05 12.75 8.84
C VAL A 382 26.55 12.74 9.11
N ALA A 383 26.94 12.49 10.36
CA ALA A 383 28.34 12.45 10.74
C ALA A 383 29.02 11.20 10.14
N SER A 384 29.79 11.38 9.07
CA SER A 384 30.62 10.34 8.47
C SER A 384 32.10 10.56 8.78
N ASN A 385 32.86 9.48 8.97
CA ASN A 385 34.32 9.53 9.09
C ASN A 385 34.90 8.51 8.10
N PRO A 386 35.41 8.94 6.93
CA PRO A 386 35.81 8.06 5.85
C PRO A 386 36.83 6.99 6.26
N VAL A 387 37.78 7.37 7.13
CA VAL A 387 38.81 6.46 7.64
C VAL A 387 38.18 5.40 8.53
N ALA A 388 37.32 5.82 9.45
CA ALA A 388 36.65 4.89 10.34
C ALA A 388 35.57 4.05 9.60
N ASP A 389 34.97 4.56 8.52
CA ASP A 389 33.98 3.86 7.68
C ASP A 389 34.65 2.80 6.82
N ALA A 390 35.86 3.07 6.33
CA ALA A 390 36.67 2.07 5.66
C ALA A 390 36.99 0.92 6.62
N VAL A 391 37.47 1.21 7.83
CA VAL A 391 37.92 0.18 8.79
C VAL A 391 36.75 -0.58 9.43
N CYS A 392 35.74 0.13 9.95
CA CYS A 392 34.58 -0.44 10.61
C CYS A 392 33.30 0.14 9.97
N PRO A 393 32.76 -0.50 8.92
CA PRO A 393 31.60 0.02 8.21
C PRO A 393 30.39 0.10 9.13
N THR A 394 29.58 1.14 8.94
CA THR A 394 28.37 1.34 9.74
C THR A 394 27.21 0.58 9.13
N ARG A 395 26.42 -0.10 9.97
CA ARG A 395 25.15 -0.68 9.59
C ARG A 395 24.04 0.07 10.31
N TYR A 396 23.05 0.47 9.55
CA TYR A 396 21.88 1.14 10.10
C TYR A 396 20.70 0.17 10.13
N VAL A 397 19.91 0.26 11.18
CA VAL A 397 18.56 -0.31 11.24
C VAL A 397 17.60 0.83 11.54
N THR A 398 16.54 0.93 10.76
CA THR A 398 15.48 1.91 10.99
C THR A 398 14.46 1.32 11.94
N ALA A 399 14.10 2.06 12.98
CA ALA A 399 13.20 1.60 14.03
C ALA A 399 12.11 2.62 14.32
N ARG A 400 10.92 2.12 14.67
CA ARG A 400 9.77 2.93 15.09
C ARG A 400 9.87 3.23 16.57
N VAL A 401 9.82 4.50 16.91
CA VAL A 401 9.86 4.96 18.30
C VAL A 401 8.50 4.81 18.94
N TYR A 402 8.48 4.12 20.07
CA TYR A 402 7.35 4.01 20.98
C TYR A 402 7.71 4.59 22.36
N THR A 403 6.70 5.00 23.11
CA THR A 403 6.91 5.50 24.47
C THR A 403 7.24 4.33 25.40
N ALA A 404 8.30 4.43 26.18
CA ALA A 404 8.62 3.41 27.18
C ALA A 404 7.56 3.35 28.31
N ASP A 405 7.31 2.15 28.83
CA ASP A 405 6.43 1.91 30.00
C ASP A 405 6.94 2.64 31.26
N HIS A 406 6.00 2.97 32.17
CA HIS A 406 6.28 3.68 33.42
C HIS A 406 7.34 3.02 34.31
N SER A 407 7.51 1.69 34.24
CA SER A 407 8.53 0.97 35.02
C SER A 407 9.97 1.20 34.54
N ASN A 408 10.15 1.70 33.31
CA ASN A 408 11.45 1.92 32.67
C ASN A 408 11.76 3.40 32.45
N MET A 409 10.87 4.30 32.88
CA MET A 409 11.15 5.73 32.90
C MET A 409 12.29 5.99 33.88
N GLU A 410 13.28 6.82 33.49
CA GLU A 410 14.41 7.33 34.30
C GLU A 410 15.75 6.58 34.24
N THR A 411 15.95 5.66 33.29
CA THR A 411 17.22 4.88 33.22
C THR A 411 18.14 5.26 32.06
N GLU A 412 17.77 6.22 31.19
CA GLU A 412 18.49 6.58 29.95
C GLU A 412 18.91 5.35 29.10
N ILE A 413 18.08 4.30 29.09
CA ILE A 413 18.26 3.12 28.25
C ILE A 413 17.29 3.11 27.08
N ALA A 414 17.68 2.47 25.99
CA ALA A 414 16.78 2.12 24.89
C ALA A 414 16.43 0.63 24.99
N LEU A 415 15.13 0.31 25.03
CA LEU A 415 14.72 -1.08 24.89
C LEU A 415 14.54 -1.39 23.41
N VAL A 416 15.19 -2.45 22.95
CA VAL A 416 15.29 -2.81 21.54
C VAL A 416 14.98 -4.29 21.39
N ASP A 417 14.35 -4.69 20.28
CA ASP A 417 14.16 -6.10 20.00
C ASP A 417 15.49 -6.87 19.85
N ALA A 418 15.51 -8.13 20.29
CA ALA A 418 16.70 -8.96 20.28
C ALA A 418 17.24 -9.21 18.86
N LEU A 419 16.35 -9.32 17.85
CA LEU A 419 16.75 -9.45 16.45
C LEU A 419 17.42 -8.17 15.96
N THR A 420 16.89 -7.00 16.33
CA THR A 420 17.51 -5.71 15.98
C THR A 420 18.92 -5.57 16.57
N LEU A 421 19.13 -5.98 17.82
CA LEU A 421 20.48 -6.00 18.42
C LEU A 421 21.43 -6.92 17.65
N ARG A 422 20.98 -8.12 17.28
CA ARG A 422 21.77 -9.04 16.43
C ARG A 422 22.07 -8.46 15.05
N LEU A 423 21.09 -7.85 14.39
CA LEU A 423 21.28 -7.18 13.11
C LEU A 423 22.32 -6.06 13.20
N LEU A 424 22.39 -5.36 14.33
CA LEU A 424 23.41 -4.33 14.60
C LEU A 424 24.77 -4.91 15.02
N GLY A 425 24.89 -6.24 15.19
CA GLY A 425 26.10 -6.89 15.71
C GLY A 425 26.40 -6.53 17.16
N MET A 426 25.35 -6.23 17.95
CA MET A 426 25.46 -5.79 19.33
C MET A 426 25.05 -6.87 20.31
N LYS A 427 25.75 -6.93 21.44
CA LYS A 427 25.32 -7.69 22.61
C LYS A 427 24.33 -6.87 23.44
N ASP A 428 23.52 -7.58 24.21
CA ASP A 428 22.65 -6.97 25.21
C ASP A 428 23.46 -6.13 26.21
N GLY A 429 22.98 -4.92 26.52
CA GLY A 429 23.70 -3.93 27.34
C GLY A 429 24.79 -3.13 26.61
N GLY A 430 24.97 -3.34 25.29
CA GLY A 430 25.91 -2.60 24.45
C GLY A 430 25.55 -1.12 24.28
N ARG A 431 26.50 -0.30 23.80
CA ARG A 431 26.26 1.13 23.52
C ARG A 431 25.69 1.33 22.12
N LEU A 432 24.47 1.84 22.07
CA LEU A 432 23.71 2.17 20.86
C LEU A 432 23.83 3.65 20.55
N VAL A 433 23.92 3.97 19.27
CA VAL A 433 23.80 5.32 18.75
C VAL A 433 22.48 5.44 18.02
N ILE A 434 21.69 6.44 18.40
CA ILE A 434 20.37 6.73 17.86
C ILE A 434 20.43 8.08 17.17
N GLU A 435 20.04 8.12 15.90
CA GLU A 435 19.94 9.31 15.07
C GLU A 435 18.46 9.65 14.87
N GLY A 436 18.09 10.86 15.26
CA GLY A 436 16.71 11.36 15.29
C GLY A 436 16.31 12.15 14.05
N CYS A 437 15.21 12.90 14.15
CA CYS A 437 14.69 13.69 13.04
C CYS A 437 15.58 14.94 12.81
N PRO A 438 16.04 15.22 11.57
CA PRO A 438 16.87 16.38 11.28
C PRO A 438 16.19 17.69 11.69
N HIS A 439 16.98 18.59 12.28
CA HIS A 439 16.56 19.95 12.56
C HIS A 439 16.49 20.76 11.23
N PRO A 440 15.74 21.88 11.14
CA PRO A 440 15.63 22.69 9.92
C PRO A 440 16.96 23.16 9.29
N ASP A 441 18.05 23.16 10.04
CA ASP A 441 19.41 23.46 9.57
C ASP A 441 20.12 22.25 8.90
N GLY A 442 19.42 21.12 8.82
CA GLY A 442 19.89 19.87 8.25
C GLY A 442 20.69 19.00 9.23
N HIS A 443 20.97 19.45 10.45
CA HIS A 443 21.72 18.63 11.41
C HIS A 443 20.81 17.58 12.07
N SER A 444 21.24 16.32 12.06
CA SER A 444 20.51 15.22 12.69
C SER A 444 20.97 15.03 14.15
N PRO A 445 20.08 15.12 15.16
CA PRO A 445 20.47 14.91 16.53
C PRO A 445 20.93 13.46 16.75
N GLU A 446 22.04 13.28 17.45
CA GLU A 446 22.62 11.98 17.80
C GLU A 446 22.63 11.80 19.33
N VAL A 447 22.10 10.68 19.80
CA VAL A 447 22.14 10.30 21.22
C VAL A 447 22.81 8.93 21.38
N ARG A 448 23.62 8.77 22.44
CA ARG A 448 24.33 7.52 22.75
C ARG A 448 23.87 6.96 24.07
N VAL A 449 23.23 5.80 24.04
CA VAL A 449 22.59 5.15 25.20
C VAL A 449 23.01 3.69 25.31
N ARG A 450 22.71 3.07 26.44
CA ARG A 450 22.79 1.62 26.58
C ARG A 450 21.53 1.01 25.98
N ALA A 451 21.68 0.02 25.11
CA ALA A 451 20.55 -0.73 24.57
C ALA A 451 20.38 -2.05 25.33
N VAL A 452 19.15 -2.32 25.75
CA VAL A 452 18.77 -3.54 26.47
C VAL A 452 17.72 -4.29 25.66
N ALA A 453 17.86 -5.61 25.56
CA ALA A 453 16.89 -6.45 24.88
C ALA A 453 15.53 -6.38 25.58
N MET A 454 14.45 -6.17 24.82
CA MET A 454 13.09 -6.27 25.36
C MET A 454 12.82 -7.69 25.85
N SER A 455 12.25 -7.83 27.06
CA SER A 455 11.77 -9.13 27.53
C SER A 455 10.50 -9.55 26.77
N GLU A 456 10.23 -10.87 26.70
CA GLU A 456 9.01 -11.38 26.05
C GLU A 456 7.72 -10.79 26.63
N GLU A 457 7.70 -10.50 27.93
CA GLU A 457 6.55 -9.89 28.60
C GLU A 457 6.30 -8.47 28.11
N VAL A 458 7.37 -7.66 27.99
CA VAL A 458 7.29 -6.30 27.44
C VAL A 458 6.85 -6.33 25.97
N GLN A 459 7.37 -7.27 25.18
CA GLN A 459 6.95 -7.45 23.78
C GLN A 459 5.47 -7.83 23.66
N ARG A 460 5.00 -8.79 24.46
CA ARG A 460 3.58 -9.20 24.48
C ARG A 460 2.67 -8.07 24.92
N ARG A 461 3.03 -7.35 25.99
CA ARG A 461 2.26 -6.20 26.49
C ARG A 461 2.19 -5.08 25.46
N HIS A 462 3.30 -4.75 24.82
CA HIS A 462 3.36 -3.78 23.73
C HIS A 462 2.44 -4.20 22.57
N GLY A 463 2.59 -5.44 22.07
CA GLY A 463 1.76 -5.96 20.99
C GLY A 463 0.25 -5.95 21.29
N ALA A 464 -0.14 -6.23 22.53
CA ALA A 464 -1.54 -6.18 22.95
C ALA A 464 -2.09 -4.74 23.01
N LEU A 465 -1.30 -3.79 23.53
CA LEU A 465 -1.69 -2.39 23.68
C LEU A 465 -1.72 -1.64 22.33
N THR A 466 -0.85 -1.98 21.38
CA THR A 466 -0.85 -1.41 20.02
C THR A 466 -2.06 -1.90 19.19
N LYS A 467 -2.64 -3.06 19.51
CA LYS A 467 -3.84 -3.58 18.81
C LYS A 467 -5.16 -2.95 19.26
N SER A 468 -5.19 -2.25 20.40
CA SER A 468 -6.41 -1.62 20.92
C SER A 468 -6.65 -0.24 20.29
N LYS A 469 -7.88 0.03 19.82
CA LYS A 469 -8.31 1.36 19.35
C LYS A 469 -8.22 2.47 20.43
N THR A 470 -8.10 2.08 21.70
CA THR A 470 -8.02 2.96 22.87
C THR A 470 -6.67 2.85 23.60
N GLY A 471 -5.68 2.18 22.98
CA GLY A 471 -4.39 1.89 23.61
C GLY A 471 -3.56 3.13 23.94
N LEU A 472 -2.69 3.01 24.94
CA LEU A 472 -1.71 4.03 25.34
C LEU A 472 -0.66 4.30 24.22
N TYR A 473 -0.53 3.38 23.26
CA TYR A 473 0.39 3.45 22.14
C TYR A 473 -0.35 3.68 20.83
N ALA A 474 0.15 4.62 20.03
CA ALA A 474 -0.35 4.87 18.68
C ALA A 474 -0.16 3.62 17.82
N ASN A 475 -1.24 3.14 17.20
CA ASN A 475 -1.18 2.06 16.21
C ASN A 475 -0.75 2.65 14.85
N PRO A 476 0.36 2.21 14.24
CA PRO A 476 0.77 2.68 12.92
C PRO A 476 -0.33 2.56 11.86
N THR A 477 -1.13 1.50 11.92
CA THR A 477 -2.23 1.25 10.96
C THR A 477 -3.33 2.31 11.08
N SER A 478 -3.65 2.78 12.28
CA SER A 478 -4.71 3.78 12.47
C SER A 478 -4.23 5.22 12.26
N HIS A 479 -2.93 5.49 12.46
CA HIS A 479 -2.37 6.85 12.38
C HIS A 479 -1.67 7.15 11.05
N LEU A 480 -1.04 6.15 10.43
CA LEU A 480 -0.35 6.28 9.14
C LEU A 480 -1.14 5.67 7.99
N GLY A 481 -2.27 5.03 8.26
CA GLY A 481 -3.04 4.30 7.25
C GLY A 481 -2.39 3.00 6.75
N ALA A 482 -1.17 2.69 7.21
CA ALA A 482 -0.38 1.55 6.77
C ALA A 482 0.13 0.71 7.95
N THR A 483 0.14 -0.62 7.77
CA THR A 483 0.85 -1.53 8.67
C THR A 483 2.36 -1.29 8.52
N SER A 484 3.00 -0.79 9.58
CA SER A 484 4.46 -0.56 9.61
C SER A 484 5.16 -1.80 10.16
N ASP A 485 6.02 -2.42 9.36
CA ASP A 485 6.80 -3.61 9.75
C ASP A 485 8.17 -3.22 10.37
N LEU A 486 8.31 -1.97 10.80
CA LEU A 486 9.55 -1.49 11.42
C LEU A 486 9.71 -2.06 12.83
N ALA A 487 10.94 -2.44 13.16
CA ALA A 487 11.27 -2.90 14.50
C ALA A 487 10.95 -1.83 15.55
N PRO A 488 10.29 -2.19 16.67
CA PRO A 488 9.99 -1.24 17.74
C PRO A 488 11.25 -0.91 18.54
N ILE A 489 11.36 0.35 18.93
CA ILE A 489 12.30 0.82 19.96
C ILE A 489 11.53 1.64 20.99
N LEU A 490 11.65 1.27 22.27
CA LEU A 490 10.99 2.00 23.36
C LEU A 490 11.98 3.02 23.92
N LEU A 491 11.61 4.29 23.83
CA LEU A 491 12.41 5.42 24.31
C LEU A 491 11.64 6.21 25.37
N GLU A 492 12.38 6.68 26.37
CA GLU A 492 11.87 7.63 27.34
C GLU A 492 11.60 9.00 26.69
N LYS A 493 10.73 9.80 27.31
CA LYS A 493 10.43 11.18 26.90
C LYS A 493 11.70 12.01 26.72
N SER A 494 12.58 12.08 27.72
CA SER A 494 13.84 12.86 27.65
C SER A 494 14.73 12.52 26.45
N LEU A 495 14.82 11.23 26.08
CA LEU A 495 15.55 10.78 24.90
C LEU A 495 14.86 11.20 23.60
N ARG A 496 13.54 11.10 23.53
CA ARG A 496 12.75 11.59 22.39
C ARG A 496 12.91 13.10 22.19
N ASN A 497 12.94 13.88 23.28
CA ASN A 497 13.21 15.32 23.23
C ASN A 497 14.55 15.62 22.55
N ARG A 498 15.60 14.93 23.00
CA ARG A 498 16.95 15.10 22.44
C ARG A 498 17.07 14.63 20.99
N LEU A 499 16.19 13.76 20.53
CA LEU A 499 16.12 13.24 19.17
C LEU A 499 15.15 14.01 18.27
N ASN A 500 14.58 15.11 18.76
CA ASN A 500 13.60 15.93 18.05
C ASN A 500 12.32 15.14 17.67
N LEU A 501 11.80 14.34 18.61
CA LEU A 501 10.64 13.46 18.44
C LEU A 501 9.49 13.75 19.42
N ASP A 502 9.52 14.87 20.13
CA ASP A 502 8.57 15.19 21.22
C ASP A 502 7.12 15.26 20.82
N SER A 503 6.91 15.78 19.62
CA SER A 503 5.60 15.93 19.04
C SER A 503 5.17 14.68 18.30
N SER A 504 6.07 13.78 17.89
CA SER A 504 5.77 12.66 17.00
C SER A 504 5.41 11.39 17.76
N GLN A 505 4.14 10.97 17.70
CA GLN A 505 3.67 9.72 18.30
C GLN A 505 4.21 8.47 17.60
N LEU A 506 4.66 8.59 16.35
CA LEU A 506 5.19 7.51 15.50
C LEU A 506 6.51 7.88 14.84
N GLY A 507 7.36 8.59 15.57
CA GLY A 507 8.69 9.00 15.11
C GLY A 507 9.54 7.81 14.66
N VAL A 508 10.44 8.06 13.71
CA VAL A 508 11.37 7.05 13.20
C VAL A 508 12.79 7.48 13.52
N VAL A 509 13.62 6.51 13.91
CA VAL A 509 15.03 6.72 14.20
C VAL A 509 15.90 5.75 13.44
N ARG A 510 17.14 6.16 13.19
CA ARG A 510 18.20 5.29 12.68
C ARG A 510 19.08 4.82 13.82
N LEU A 511 19.32 3.53 13.86
CA LEU A 511 20.08 2.85 14.90
C LEU A 511 21.39 2.33 14.35
N ARG A 512 22.48 2.52 15.09
CA ARG A 512 23.77 1.89 14.80
C ARG A 512 24.55 1.57 16.06
N ALA A 513 25.42 0.56 15.98
CA ALA A 513 26.34 0.25 17.07
C ALA A 513 27.39 1.35 17.27
N SER A 514 27.78 1.59 18.53
CA SER A 514 28.93 2.43 18.83
C SER A 514 30.22 1.72 18.44
N ARG A 515 30.99 2.30 17.50
CA ARG A 515 32.27 1.74 17.03
C ARG A 515 33.28 1.54 18.16
N LYS A 516 33.34 2.50 19.10
CA LYS A 516 34.23 2.42 20.27
C LYS A 516 33.85 1.26 21.19
N SER A 517 32.55 1.02 21.41
CA SER A 517 32.07 -0.08 22.23
C SER A 517 32.35 -1.42 21.56
N ALA A 518 32.03 -1.54 20.27
CA ALA A 518 32.26 -2.77 19.51
C ALA A 518 33.73 -3.18 19.51
N LEU A 519 34.64 -2.22 19.30
CA LEU A 519 36.09 -2.48 19.40
C LEU A 519 36.52 -2.86 20.83
N ALA A 520 36.02 -2.17 21.85
CA ALA A 520 36.37 -2.46 23.24
C ALA A 520 35.89 -3.84 23.70
N ASP A 521 34.69 -4.25 23.27
CA ASP A 521 34.12 -5.54 23.62
C ASP A 521 34.91 -6.70 22.97
N GLU A 522 35.30 -6.56 21.69
CA GLU A 522 36.15 -7.53 21.00
C GLU A 522 37.58 -7.56 21.57
N LEU A 523 38.17 -6.41 21.88
CA LEU A 523 39.47 -6.33 22.52
C LEU A 523 39.46 -6.99 23.90
N ARG A 524 38.38 -6.84 24.68
CA ARG A 524 38.24 -7.49 25.99
C ARG A 524 38.29 -9.01 25.88
N GLU A 525 37.62 -9.59 24.87
CA GLU A 525 37.68 -11.04 24.64
C GLU A 525 39.06 -11.49 24.20
N LEU A 526 39.75 -10.66 23.41
CA LEU A 526 41.04 -11.01 22.83
C LEU A 526 42.22 -10.77 23.78
N ILE A 527 42.10 -9.90 24.79
CA ILE A 527 43.14 -9.63 25.79
C ILE A 527 43.56 -10.92 26.52
N LEU A 528 42.63 -11.80 26.88
CA LEU A 528 42.97 -13.06 27.56
C LEU A 528 43.83 -13.97 26.67
N VAL A 529 43.45 -14.08 25.39
CA VAL A 529 44.19 -14.88 24.40
C VAL A 529 45.58 -14.29 24.15
N LEU A 530 45.66 -12.96 24.02
CA LEU A 530 46.92 -12.23 23.90
C LEU A 530 47.84 -12.43 25.10
N LEU A 531 47.30 -12.40 26.31
CA LEU A 531 48.07 -12.59 27.54
C LEU A 531 48.66 -14.01 27.62
N ILE A 532 47.86 -15.02 27.26
CA ILE A 532 48.34 -16.41 27.19
C ILE A 532 49.43 -16.56 26.12
N ALA A 533 49.20 -16.01 24.92
CA ALA A 533 50.18 -16.05 23.84
C ALA A 533 51.49 -15.33 24.24
N PHE A 534 51.40 -14.19 24.91
CA PHE A 534 52.54 -13.42 25.38
C PHE A 534 53.38 -14.18 26.42
N ILE A 535 52.74 -14.83 27.39
CA ILE A 535 53.42 -15.68 28.37
C ILE A 535 54.14 -16.84 27.66
N GLY A 536 53.50 -17.45 26.66
CA GLY A 536 54.11 -18.50 25.85
C GLY A 536 55.34 -18.02 25.05
N VAL A 537 55.31 -16.80 24.51
CA VAL A 537 56.47 -16.23 23.81
C VAL A 537 57.61 -15.96 24.79
N LEU A 538 57.33 -15.38 25.95
CA LEU A 538 58.35 -15.10 26.97
C LEU A 538 59.00 -16.36 27.54
N SER A 539 58.29 -17.49 27.60
CA SER A 539 58.84 -18.75 28.12
C SER A 539 59.71 -19.50 27.11
N VAL A 540 59.53 -19.26 25.81
CA VAL A 540 60.23 -19.98 24.74
C VAL A 540 61.53 -19.29 24.29
N PHE A 541 61.60 -17.97 24.32
CA PHE A 541 62.74 -17.23 23.79
C PHE A 541 63.66 -16.70 24.90
N SER A 542 64.91 -17.19 24.95
CA SER A 542 65.93 -16.69 25.88
C SER A 542 66.55 -15.35 25.46
N ASN A 543 66.42 -14.95 24.19
CA ASN A 543 66.94 -13.68 23.66
C ASN A 543 65.87 -12.58 23.74
N PRO A 544 66.09 -11.48 24.50
CA PRO A 544 65.10 -10.44 24.71
C PRO A 544 64.72 -9.68 23.43
N TYR A 545 65.65 -9.55 22.47
CA TYR A 545 65.36 -8.87 21.20
C TYR A 545 64.43 -9.69 20.30
N LEU A 546 64.64 -11.01 20.22
CA LEU A 546 63.77 -11.91 19.47
C LEU A 546 62.38 -12.01 20.12
N ALA A 547 62.34 -12.09 21.46
CA ALA A 547 61.08 -12.06 22.21
C ALA A 547 60.29 -10.76 21.93
N GLY A 548 60.97 -9.62 21.87
CA GLY A 548 60.37 -8.32 21.54
C GLY A 548 59.76 -8.29 20.13
N ILE A 549 60.50 -8.75 19.11
CA ILE A 549 60.02 -8.79 17.72
C ILE A 549 58.80 -9.70 17.58
N VAL A 550 58.86 -10.92 18.14
CA VAL A 550 57.74 -11.88 18.09
C VAL A 550 56.51 -11.33 18.81
N THR A 551 56.69 -10.68 19.96
CA THR A 551 55.59 -10.01 20.68
C THR A 551 54.91 -8.96 19.82
N VAL A 552 55.67 -8.10 19.14
CA VAL A 552 55.11 -7.07 18.24
C VAL A 552 54.35 -7.72 17.08
N LEU A 553 54.88 -8.80 16.48
CA LEU A 553 54.19 -9.52 15.42
C LEU A 553 52.89 -10.17 15.90
N VAL A 554 52.87 -10.75 17.10
CA VAL A 554 51.65 -11.32 17.72
C VAL A 554 50.62 -10.23 17.99
N LEU A 555 51.03 -9.07 18.51
CA LEU A 555 50.14 -7.92 18.74
C LEU A 555 49.57 -7.38 17.42
N LEU A 556 50.39 -7.26 16.37
CA LEU A 556 49.94 -6.83 15.04
C LEU A 556 48.97 -7.85 14.42
N GLY A 557 49.27 -9.15 14.52
CA GLY A 557 48.40 -10.22 14.04
C GLY A 557 47.06 -10.25 14.77
N ALA A 558 47.08 -10.10 16.10
CA ALA A 558 45.90 -9.97 16.95
C ALA A 558 45.04 -8.75 16.59
N PHE A 559 45.67 -7.60 16.37
CA PHE A 559 44.97 -6.38 15.95
C PHE A 559 44.33 -6.55 14.57
N ALA A 560 45.07 -7.12 13.60
CA ALA A 560 44.54 -7.43 12.27
C ALA A 560 43.36 -8.41 12.33
N LEU A 561 43.47 -9.47 13.15
CA LEU A 561 42.38 -10.43 13.36
C LEU A 561 41.16 -9.75 13.98
N THR A 562 41.35 -8.87 14.96
CA THR A 562 40.27 -8.09 15.59
C THR A 562 39.55 -7.22 14.55
N LEU A 563 40.29 -6.53 13.69
CA LEU A 563 39.70 -5.74 12.60
C LEU A 563 38.91 -6.60 11.61
N VAL A 564 39.44 -7.77 11.23
CA VAL A 564 38.73 -8.73 10.37
C VAL A 564 37.47 -9.25 11.06
N ARG A 565 37.52 -9.54 12.35
CA ARG A 565 36.40 -10.08 13.12
C ARG A 565 35.31 -9.04 13.37
N VAL A 566 35.67 -7.79 13.67
CA VAL A 566 34.73 -6.66 13.74
C VAL A 566 34.06 -6.44 12.38
N ARG A 567 34.83 -6.43 11.28
CA ARG A 567 34.27 -6.37 9.92
C ARG A 567 33.38 -7.58 9.60
N GLY A 568 33.75 -8.76 10.08
CA GLY A 568 33.05 -10.03 9.87
C GLY A 568 31.75 -10.13 10.65
N ASN A 569 31.72 -9.78 11.94
CA ASN A 569 30.51 -9.77 12.77
C ASN A 569 29.49 -8.74 12.27
N ILE A 570 29.96 -7.61 11.74
CA ILE A 570 29.12 -6.60 11.07
C ILE A 570 28.64 -7.10 9.67
N GLY A 571 29.29 -8.09 9.06
CA GLY A 571 29.03 -8.55 7.70
C GLY A 571 28.45 -9.98 7.51
N ALA A 572 28.54 -10.88 8.49
CA ALA A 572 28.37 -12.32 8.28
C ALA A 572 26.99 -12.88 8.68
N GLU A 573 26.27 -12.27 9.62
CA GLU A 573 25.02 -12.87 10.13
C GLU A 573 23.85 -12.83 9.12
N SER A 574 23.89 -11.95 8.10
CA SER A 574 22.87 -11.94 7.04
C SER A 574 22.95 -13.15 6.08
N ARG A 575 24.07 -13.88 6.06
CA ARG A 575 24.20 -15.11 5.26
C ARG A 575 23.70 -16.36 5.98
N ARG A 576 23.70 -16.36 7.33
CA ARG A 576 23.22 -17.51 8.12
C ARG A 576 21.71 -17.52 8.30
N SER A 577 21.08 -16.34 8.43
CA SER A 577 19.60 -16.21 8.48
C SER A 577 18.89 -16.44 7.13
N ARG A 578 19.63 -16.61 6.01
CA ARG A 578 19.08 -16.94 4.69
C ARG A 578 19.02 -18.45 4.38
N ARG A 579 19.41 -19.31 5.32
CA ARG A 579 19.41 -20.79 5.17
C ARG A 579 18.47 -21.52 6.13
N THR A 580 17.64 -20.77 6.84
CA THR A 580 16.51 -21.24 7.64
C THR A 580 15.31 -20.41 7.22
#